data_AF-A0A520AIE6-F1
#
_entry.id   AF-A0A520AIE6-F1
#
_cell.length_a   1.000
_cell.length_b   1.000
_cell.length_c   1.000
_cell.angle_alpha   90.00
_cell.angle_beta   90.00
_cell.angle_gamma   90.00
#
_symmetry.space_group_name_H-M   'P 1'
#
loop_
_entity.id
_entity.type
_entity.pdbx_description
1 polymer ?
#
loop_
_entity_poly.entity_id
_entity_poly.type
_entity_poly.pdbx_seq_one_letter_code
_entity_poly.pdbx_strand_id
1 'polypeptide(L)' 'MDAPSRKLISDEQSIVATEQHFRALVTATSDMIYRMSADWLVMLQLDGRGFLPSTNVPNTDWIAQYIHPLDKKKL' A
#
# COMPACT_ATOMS: atom_id res chain seq x y z
N MET A 1 10.31 -32.01 -26.27
CA MET A 1 10.25 -31.70 -24.83
C MET A 1 10.11 -30.19 -24.70
N ASP A 2 8.88 -29.65 -24.71
CA ASP A 2 8.58 -28.19 -24.66
C ASP A 2 7.71 -27.84 -23.44
N ALA A 3 8.04 -28.41 -22.28
CA ALA A 3 7.24 -28.25 -21.06
C ALA A 3 7.57 -27.01 -20.17
N PRO A 4 8.78 -26.41 -20.15
CA PRO A 4 9.06 -25.33 -19.19
C PRO A 4 8.48 -23.96 -19.60
N SER A 5 8.50 -23.62 -20.89
CA SER A 5 8.09 -22.28 -21.36
C SER A 5 6.59 -22.01 -21.23
N ARG A 6 5.75 -23.05 -21.35
CA ARG A 6 4.29 -22.92 -21.23
C ARG A 6 3.84 -22.66 -19.79
N LYS A 7 4.58 -23.19 -18.81
CA LYS A 7 4.29 -23.01 -17.38
C LYS A 7 4.62 -21.58 -16.93
N LEU A 8 5.78 -21.05 -17.34
CA LEU A 8 6.21 -19.68 -17.03
C LEU A 8 5.21 -18.62 -17.53
N ILE A 9 4.72 -18.78 -18.77
CA ILE A 9 3.71 -17.86 -19.34
C ILE A 9 2.40 -17.91 -18.54
N SER A 10 1.99 -19.10 -18.08
CA SER A 10 0.79 -19.27 -17.24
C SER A 10 0.97 -18.66 -15.84
N ASP A 11 2.18 -18.77 -15.26
CA ASP A 11 2.50 -18.22 -13.94
C ASP A 11 2.53 -16.68 -13.97
N GLU A 12 3.15 -16.09 -15.00
CA GLU A 12 3.15 -14.64 -15.23
C GLU A 12 1.73 -14.09 -15.41
N GLN A 13 0.89 -14.77 -16.22
CA GLN A 13 -0.51 -14.40 -16.40
C GLN A 13 -1.31 -14.45 -15.09
N SER A 14 -1.05 -15.46 -14.26
CA SER A 14 -1.69 -15.58 -12.94
C SER A 14 -1.29 -14.45 -12.00
N ILE A 15 -0.02 -14.06 -11.98
CA ILE A 15 0.49 -12.92 -11.19
C ILE A 15 -0.19 -11.63 -11.63
N VAL A 16 -0.27 -11.39 -12.95
CA VAL A 16 -0.90 -10.18 -13.50
C VAL A 16 -2.39 -10.12 -13.16
N ALA A 17 -3.12 -11.23 -13.33
CA ALA A 17 -4.54 -11.30 -13.00
C ALA A 17 -4.79 -11.08 -11.50
N THR A 18 -3.97 -11.68 -10.65
CA THR A 18 -4.06 -11.51 -9.19
C THR A 18 -3.76 -10.07 -8.79
N GLU A 19 -2.75 -9.46 -9.38
CA GLU A 19 -2.40 -8.06 -9.12
C GLU A 19 -3.52 -7.11 -9.56
N GLN A 20 -4.16 -7.36 -10.71
CA GLN A 20 -5.30 -6.56 -11.16
C GLN A 20 -6.48 -6.64 -10.19
N HIS A 21 -6.84 -7.85 -9.74
CA HIS A 21 -7.89 -8.02 -8.75
C HIS A 21 -7.54 -7.39 -7.40
N PHE A 22 -6.29 -7.52 -6.95
CA PHE A 22 -5.81 -6.90 -5.72
C PHE A 22 -5.91 -5.37 -5.81
N ARG A 23 -5.43 -4.77 -6.90
CA ARG A 23 -5.56 -3.33 -7.14
C ARG A 23 -7.01 -2.88 -7.16
N ALA A 24 -7.89 -3.63 -7.83
CA ALA A 24 -9.32 -3.30 -7.88
C ALA A 24 -9.95 -3.34 -6.49
N LEU A 25 -9.66 -4.38 -5.69
CA LEU A 25 -10.15 -4.52 -4.32
C LEU A 25 -9.67 -3.35 -3.44
N VAL A 26 -8.36 -3.15 -3.35
CA VAL A 26 -7.75 -2.06 -2.55
C VAL A 26 -8.30 -0.70 -2.98
N THR A 27 -8.43 -0.48 -4.29
CA THR A 27 -8.93 0.79 -4.81
C THR A 27 -10.41 1.00 -4.49
N ALA A 28 -11.24 -0.06 -4.47
CA ALA A 28 -12.66 0.06 -4.24
C ALA A 28 -13.04 0.18 -2.76
N THR A 29 -12.27 -0.45 -1.86
CA THR A 29 -12.70 -0.62 -0.45
C THR A 29 -11.92 0.22 0.56
N SER A 30 -10.77 0.79 0.19
CA SER A 30 -9.96 1.55 1.15
C SER A 30 -10.34 3.03 1.19
N ASP A 31 -10.57 3.56 2.39
CA ASP A 31 -10.77 5.00 2.59
C ASP A 31 -9.48 5.80 2.39
N MET A 32 -8.33 5.16 2.64
CA MET A 32 -7.00 5.75 2.48
C MET A 32 -5.97 4.67 2.18
N ILE A 33 -4.96 5.00 1.38
CA ILE A 33 -3.83 4.11 1.06
C ILE A 33 -2.53 4.83 1.44
N TYR A 34 -1.60 4.13 2.09
CA TYR A 34 -0.33 4.71 2.50
C TYR A 34 0.83 3.74 2.35
N ARG A 35 2.05 4.29 2.28
CA ARG A 35 3.29 3.52 2.26
C ARG A 35 4.20 3.97 3.39
N MET A 36 4.69 3.03 4.18
CA MET A 36 5.61 3.27 5.29
C MET A 36 7.00 2.69 5.01
N SER A 37 8.02 3.21 5.68
CA SER A 37 9.29 2.50 5.86
C SER A 37 9.08 1.21 6.64
N ALA A 38 10.01 0.25 6.52
CA ALA A 38 9.91 -1.04 7.19
C ALA A 38 9.86 -0.93 8.72
N ASP A 39 10.48 0.11 9.27
CA ASP A 39 10.48 0.45 10.70
C ASP A 39 9.32 1.38 11.10
N TRP A 40 8.42 1.73 10.18
CA TRP A 40 7.27 2.61 10.39
C TRP A 40 7.58 4.05 10.83
N LEU A 41 8.86 4.43 10.87
CA LEU A 41 9.27 5.78 11.27
C LEU A 41 8.96 6.83 10.21
N VAL A 42 8.82 6.44 8.95
CA VAL A 42 8.62 7.36 7.82
C VAL A 42 7.39 6.96 7.01
N MET A 43 6.42 7.86 6.92
CA MET A 43 5.35 7.77 5.94
C MET A 43 5.87 8.28 4.59
N LEU A 44 6.10 7.38 3.65
CA LEU A 44 6.67 7.70 2.34
C LEU A 44 5.63 8.35 1.41
N GLN A 45 4.39 7.86 1.45
CA GLN A 45 3.29 8.32 0.60
C GLN A 45 1.95 8.14 1.32
N LEU A 46 1.00 9.03 1.01
CA LEU A 46 -0.37 9.02 1.49
C LEU A 46 -1.30 9.41 0.34
N ASP A 47 -2.25 8.54 -0.01
CA ASP A 47 -3.44 8.88 -0.79
C ASP A 47 -4.64 8.93 0.16
N GLY A 48 -4.98 10.13 0.61
CA GLY A 48 -6.05 10.38 1.57
C GLY A 48 -7.44 10.51 0.96
N ARG A 49 -7.57 10.38 -0.38
CA ARG A 49 -8.85 10.28 -1.11
C ARG A 49 -9.90 11.34 -0.77
N GLY A 50 -9.44 12.55 -0.44
CA GLY A 50 -10.30 13.68 -0.07
C GLY A 50 -10.70 13.73 1.41
N PHE A 51 -10.41 12.71 2.21
CA PHE A 51 -10.57 12.75 3.66
C PHE A 51 -9.34 13.36 4.36
N LEU A 52 -8.13 12.96 3.93
CA LEU A 52 -6.87 13.54 4.37
C LEU A 52 -6.11 14.15 3.18
N PRO A 53 -5.26 15.16 3.40
CA PRO A 53 -4.40 15.70 2.35
C PRO A 53 -3.46 14.61 1.83
N SER A 54 -3.57 14.28 0.54
CA SER A 54 -2.63 13.35 -0.10
C SER A 54 -1.23 13.97 -0.21
N THR A 55 -0.19 13.15 -0.01
CA THR A 55 1.20 13.57 -0.16
C THR A 55 2.05 12.46 -0.76
N ASN A 56 2.98 12.85 -1.64
CA ASN A 56 4.02 11.98 -2.17
C ASN A 56 5.40 12.28 -1.58
N VAL A 57 5.44 13.11 -0.53
CA VAL A 57 6.66 13.52 0.17
C VAL A 57 6.80 12.71 1.46
N PRO A 58 7.99 12.14 1.74
CA PRO A 58 8.26 11.47 3.00
C PRO A 58 8.01 12.35 4.22
N ASN A 59 7.37 11.80 5.25
CA ASN A 59 7.00 12.48 6.48
C ASN A 59 7.42 11.62 7.68
N THR A 60 8.37 12.11 8.47
CA THR A 60 8.83 11.48 9.73
C THR A 60 7.92 11.80 10.92
N ASP A 61 7.11 12.85 10.81
CA ASP A 61 6.30 13.38 11.91
C ASP A 61 4.84 12.91 11.81
N TRP A 62 4.56 11.91 10.97
CA TRP A 62 3.20 11.44 10.67
C TRP A 62 2.48 10.93 11.92
N ILE A 63 3.18 10.27 12.85
CA ILE A 63 2.60 9.83 14.13
C ILE A 63 2.10 11.05 14.91
N ALA A 64 2.92 12.10 14.99
CA ALA A 64 2.58 13.30 15.73
C ALA A 64 1.33 13.97 15.14
N GLN A 65 1.23 14.01 13.81
CA GLN A 65 0.18 14.68 13.03
C GLN A 65 -1.15 13.92 13.00
N TYR A 66 -1.13 12.59 12.81
CA TYR A 66 -2.33 11.81 12.49
C TYR A 66 -2.80 10.90 13.63
N ILE A 67 -1.95 10.56 14.60
CA ILE A 67 -2.33 9.68 15.71
C ILE A 67 -2.83 10.51 16.89
N HIS A 68 -3.94 10.11 17.47
CA HIS A 68 -4.47 10.76 18.67
C HIS A 68 -3.49 10.57 19.85
N PRO A 69 -3.23 11.58 20.70
CA PRO A 69 -2.26 11.47 21.78
C PRO A 69 -2.44 10.28 22.74
N LEU A 70 -3.69 9.82 22.94
CA LEU A 70 -3.98 8.66 23.78
C LEU A 70 -3.51 7.33 23.16
N ASP A 71 -3.46 7.24 21.83
CA ASP A 71 -3.05 6.02 21.13
C ASP A 71 -1.54 5.95 20.90
N LYS A 72 -0.85 7.10 20.92
CA LYS A 72 0.63 7.16 20.89
C LYS A 72 1.29 6.43 22.05
N LYS A 73 0.62 6.32 23.20
CA LYS A 73 1.15 5.62 24.38
C LYS A 73 1.23 4.09 24.20
N LYS A 74 0.65 3.55 23.12
CA LYS A 74 0.57 2.11 22.83
C LYS A 74 1.49 1.67 21.69
N LEU A 75 2.11 2.62 20.98
CA LEU A 75 3.09 2.39 19.91
C LEU A 75 4.50 2.29 20.51
#